data_AF-A0A2G8KEI2-F1
#
_entry.id   AF-A0A2G8KEI2-F1
#
_cell.length_a   1.000
_cell.length_b   1.000
_cell.length_c   1.000
_cell.angle_alpha   90.00
_cell.angle_beta   90.00
_cell.angle_gamma   90.00
#
_symmetry.space_group_name_H-M   'P 1'
#
loop_
_entity.id
_entity.type
_entity.pdbx_description
1 polymer ?
#
loop_
_entity_poly.entity_id
_entity_poly.type
_entity_poly.pdbx_seq_one_letter_code
_entity_poly.pdbx_strand_id
1 'polypeptide(L)'
;MEVITLTILLLVSADPFIVQYIFPLLPMTCSENKPTVTKLFISTGSDHNETNGTISFLNQNIDDIFFSISPSEGIYIDVPDTAVSSVLDFIGNMLLNTTVVVSADETVRVYVQQYCNNTAVGSYGQCSTTYRVRGVDEIGREYWVLMHYFDDIAKIAILALEDDTIVLLTPPSYSTDDTLEVTIHAFQTLYVGYMSDISGTKINASRPILVLFSYQSWNTPYADYICASLIDCLDDVSRWDRHVVLYSGEWWSWQHATYKLLSPFDTDINVTSGRVTEKSYR
;
A
#
# COMPACT_ATOMS: atom_id res chain seq x y z
N MET A 1 -32.53 14.56 13.46
CA MET A 1 -31.33 15.01 12.71
C MET A 1 -30.19 14.85 13.70
N GLU A 2 -29.74 13.60 13.86
CA GLU A 2 -28.70 13.23 14.83
C GLU A 2 -27.35 13.37 14.15
N VAL A 3 -26.56 14.31 14.67
CA VAL A 3 -25.13 14.39 14.38
C VAL A 3 -24.49 13.26 15.18
N ILE A 4 -24.22 12.14 14.50
CA ILE A 4 -23.46 11.03 15.08
C ILE A 4 -22.00 11.46 15.10
N THR A 5 -21.59 12.06 16.22
CA THR A 5 -20.19 12.27 16.58
C THR A 5 -19.59 10.89 16.85
N LEU A 6 -18.84 10.36 15.89
CA LEU A 6 -18.12 9.09 16.00
C LEU A 6 -17.11 9.23 17.14
N THR A 7 -17.52 8.77 18.33
CA THR A 7 -16.68 8.71 19.52
C THR A 7 -15.83 7.47 19.37
N ILE A 8 -14.59 7.66 18.89
CA ILE A 8 -13.50 6.69 19.04
C ILE A 8 -13.37 6.46 20.54
N LEU A 9 -13.95 5.36 21.04
CA LEU A 9 -13.91 5.02 22.44
C LEU A 9 -12.51 4.48 22.73
N LEU A 10 -11.64 5.42 23.10
CA LEU A 10 -10.42 5.23 23.86
C LEU A 10 -10.58 4.11 24.89
N LEU A 11 -9.81 3.05 24.76
CA LEU A 11 -9.27 2.37 25.93
C LEU A 11 -8.32 3.39 26.59
N VAL A 12 -8.78 3.95 27.71
CA VAL A 12 -8.03 4.85 28.58
C VAL A 12 -6.85 4.07 29.18
N SER A 13 -5.73 4.07 28.46
CA SER A 13 -4.39 4.17 29.03
C SER A 13 -3.98 5.62 28.94
N ALA A 14 -3.24 6.12 29.92
CA ALA A 14 -2.79 7.52 30.01
C ALA A 14 -1.66 7.85 29.02
N ASP A 15 -1.78 7.43 27.76
CA ASP A 15 -0.78 7.66 26.72
C ASP A 15 -1.25 8.78 25.78
N PRO A 16 -0.42 9.82 25.54
CA PRO A 16 -0.76 10.99 24.72
C PRO A 16 -0.78 10.72 23.21
N PHE A 17 -0.70 9.46 22.78
CA PHE A 17 -0.48 9.10 21.38
C PHE A 17 -1.79 9.07 20.58
N ILE A 18 -1.81 9.80 19.47
CA ILE A 18 -2.91 9.84 18.52
C ILE A 18 -2.65 8.79 17.44
N VAL A 19 -3.65 7.96 17.13
CA VAL A 19 -3.59 7.03 15.99
C VAL A 19 -3.48 7.82 14.70
N GLN A 20 -2.39 7.64 13.97
CA GLN A 20 -2.13 8.37 12.72
C GLN A 20 -2.18 7.46 11.49
N TYR A 21 -1.84 6.18 11.62
CA TYR A 21 -1.81 5.24 10.51
C TYR A 21 -2.44 3.90 10.90
N ILE A 22 -3.21 3.32 9.99
CA ILE A 22 -3.70 1.95 10.06
C ILE A 22 -3.43 1.28 8.71
N PHE A 23 -2.84 0.09 8.68
CA PHE A 23 -2.55 -0.58 7.41
C PHE A 23 -2.27 -2.07 7.61
N PRO A 24 -2.61 -2.92 6.64
CA PRO A 24 -2.13 -4.28 6.61
C PRO A 24 -0.75 -4.38 5.98
N LEU A 25 -0.03 -5.44 6.36
CA LEU A 25 1.23 -5.81 5.74
C LEU A 25 0.99 -6.95 4.74
N LEU A 26 0.96 -6.57 3.46
CA LEU A 26 0.95 -7.54 2.37
C LEU A 26 2.31 -8.23 2.25
N PRO A 27 2.36 -9.54 2.02
CA PRO A 27 3.62 -10.22 1.79
C PRO A 27 4.15 -9.88 0.40
N MET A 28 5.45 -9.60 0.35
CA MET A 28 6.20 -9.57 -0.90
C MET A 28 6.53 -11.01 -1.32
N THR A 29 6.45 -11.33 -2.61
CA THR A 29 6.83 -12.66 -3.07
C THR A 29 8.33 -12.72 -3.36
N CYS A 30 9.00 -13.62 -2.64
CA CYS A 30 10.41 -13.91 -2.81
C CYS A 30 10.64 -15.24 -3.54
N SER A 31 11.83 -15.41 -4.12
CA SER A 31 12.24 -16.70 -4.68
C SER A 31 12.27 -17.80 -3.62
N GLU A 32 12.17 -19.07 -4.07
CA GLU A 32 12.05 -20.22 -3.19
C GLU A 32 13.07 -20.20 -2.03
N ASN A 33 12.57 -20.36 -0.81
CA ASN A 33 13.33 -20.39 0.46
C ASN A 33 13.95 -19.06 0.92
N LYS A 34 13.51 -17.91 0.39
CA LYS A 34 13.94 -16.59 0.88
C LYS A 34 12.83 -15.92 1.70
N PRO A 35 13.07 -15.57 2.98
CA PRO A 35 12.09 -14.83 3.76
C PRO A 35 12.04 -13.36 3.32
N THR A 36 10.85 -12.78 3.40
CA THR A 36 10.63 -11.34 3.26
C THR A 36 10.98 -10.67 4.57
N VAL A 37 11.87 -9.68 4.53
CA VAL A 37 12.14 -8.79 5.67
C VAL A 37 11.26 -7.55 5.50
N THR A 38 10.56 -7.17 6.56
CA THR A 38 9.75 -5.96 6.61
C THR A 38 10.33 -4.98 7.62
N LYS A 39 10.51 -3.72 7.20
CA LYS A 39 10.91 -2.61 8.07
C LYS A 39 9.93 -1.47 7.94
N LEU A 40 9.68 -0.76 9.03
CA LEU A 40 9.05 0.55 9.00
C LEU A 40 10.15 1.61 9.07
N PHE A 41 10.12 2.56 8.14
CA PHE A 41 10.83 3.81 8.31
C PHE A 41 9.83 4.85 8.83
N ILE A 42 10.10 5.37 10.02
CA ILE A 42 9.30 6.42 10.66
C ILE A 42 10.17 7.66 10.78
N SER A 43 9.72 8.77 10.22
CA SER A 43 10.39 10.07 10.36
C SER A 43 9.46 11.08 11.01
N THR A 44 10.02 11.95 11.83
CA THR A 44 9.24 13.06 12.39
C THR A 44 8.82 14.05 11.29
N GLY A 45 7.62 14.64 11.45
CA GLY A 45 7.19 15.81 10.70
C GLY A 45 7.67 17.13 11.32
N SER A 46 8.30 17.08 12.51
CA SER A 46 8.70 18.22 13.33
C SER A 46 10.21 18.41 13.36
N ASP A 47 10.65 19.66 13.26
CA ASP A 47 12.05 20.05 13.36
C ASP A 47 12.44 20.53 14.78
N HIS A 48 11.51 20.46 15.74
CA HIS A 48 11.68 21.10 17.05
C HIS A 48 11.42 20.19 18.25
N ASN A 49 10.54 19.20 18.11
CA ASN A 49 10.14 18.33 19.21
C ASN A 49 10.61 16.89 18.96
N GLU A 50 11.06 16.23 20.03
CA GLU A 50 11.17 14.77 20.04
C GLU A 50 9.78 14.17 19.84
N THR A 51 9.69 13.10 19.05
CA THR A 51 8.43 12.42 18.75
C THR A 51 8.46 11.02 19.31
N ASN A 52 7.52 10.70 20.18
CA ASN A 52 7.34 9.37 20.75
C ASN A 52 6.09 8.70 20.19
N GLY A 53 6.12 7.38 20.12
CA GLY A 53 4.96 6.64 19.67
C GLY A 53 5.07 5.14 19.84
N THR A 54 4.05 4.47 19.33
CA THR A 54 3.88 3.02 19.39
C THR A 54 3.48 2.46 18.03
N ILE A 55 3.98 1.26 17.75
CA ILE A 55 3.49 0.39 16.70
C ILE A 55 2.78 -0.77 17.38
N SER A 56 1.48 -0.92 17.12
CA SER A 56 0.65 -1.98 17.68
C SER A 56 0.17 -2.93 16.59
N PHE A 57 0.05 -4.22 16.92
CA PHE A 57 -0.35 -5.28 15.99
C PHE A 57 -1.73 -5.81 16.39
N LEU A 58 -2.79 -5.17 15.89
CA LEU A 58 -4.15 -5.51 16.28
C LEU A 58 -4.53 -6.92 15.86
N ASN A 59 -5.24 -7.63 16.75
CA ASN A 59 -5.70 -9.00 16.57
C ASN A 59 -4.58 -10.02 16.33
N GLN A 60 -3.36 -9.69 16.75
CA GLN A 60 -2.16 -10.52 16.63
C GLN A 60 -1.49 -10.67 18.00
N ASN A 61 -0.81 -11.79 18.22
CA ASN A 61 -0.08 -12.04 19.46
C ASN A 61 1.37 -11.54 19.33
N ILE A 62 1.53 -10.24 19.14
CA ILE A 62 2.81 -9.55 18.94
C ILE A 62 2.82 -8.34 19.87
N ASP A 63 3.88 -8.19 20.65
CA ASP A 63 4.02 -7.06 21.57
C ASP A 63 4.17 -5.74 20.80
N ASP A 64 3.65 -4.67 21.39
CA ASP A 64 3.79 -3.32 20.87
C ASP A 64 5.26 -2.88 20.87
N ILE A 65 5.66 -2.15 19.83
CA ILE A 65 7.00 -1.59 19.69
C ILE A 65 6.94 -0.09 19.99
N PHE A 66 7.61 0.32 21.07
CA PHE A 66 7.77 1.73 21.41
C PHE A 66 8.92 2.35 20.60
N PHE A 67 8.76 3.61 20.20
CA PHE A 67 9.81 4.36 19.55
C PHE A 67 9.89 5.81 20.05
N SER A 68 11.09 6.37 19.92
CA SER A 68 11.42 7.79 20.14
C SER A 68 12.30 8.24 18.97
N ILE A 69 12.02 9.43 18.43
CA ILE A 69 12.69 10.02 17.27
C ILE A 69 13.09 11.46 17.62
N SER A 70 14.38 11.78 17.46
CA SER A 70 14.86 13.15 17.61
C SER A 70 14.29 14.07 16.52
N PRO A 71 14.25 15.40 16.75
CA PRO A 71 13.82 16.36 15.74
C PRO A 71 14.57 16.21 14.41
N SER A 72 13.87 16.32 13.29
CA SER A 72 14.40 16.17 11.92
C SER A 72 15.10 14.83 11.60
N GLU A 73 14.93 13.80 12.44
CA GLU A 73 15.48 12.45 12.21
C GLU A 73 14.41 11.45 11.75
N GLY A 74 14.87 10.25 11.40
CA GLY A 74 14.02 9.10 11.16
C GLY A 74 14.71 7.82 11.58
N ILE A 75 13.92 6.80 11.87
CA ILE A 75 14.37 5.51 12.40
C ILE A 75 13.83 4.38 11.54
N TYR A 76 14.60 3.29 11.48
CA TYR A 76 14.14 2.01 10.93
C TYR A 76 13.79 1.08 12.08
N ILE A 77 12.61 0.49 12.01
CA ILE A 77 12.11 -0.47 12.98
C ILE A 77 11.86 -1.79 12.25
N ASP A 78 12.46 -2.86 12.76
CA ASP A 78 12.21 -4.21 12.25
C ASP A 78 10.81 -4.67 12.65
N VAL A 79 10.03 -5.12 11.68
CA VAL A 79 8.71 -5.67 11.92
C VAL A 79 8.84 -7.19 12.06
N PRO A 80 8.25 -7.80 13.09
CA PRO A 80 8.25 -9.25 13.23
C PRO A 80 7.63 -9.94 12.01
N ASP A 81 8.27 -10.99 11.50
CA ASP A 81 7.77 -11.73 10.32
C ASP A 81 6.35 -12.29 10.53
N THR A 82 5.98 -12.56 11.79
CA THR A 82 4.62 -13.00 12.17
C THR A 82 3.55 -11.93 11.96
N ALA A 83 3.94 -10.67 11.79
CA ALA A 83 3.01 -9.56 11.53
C ALA A 83 2.57 -9.46 10.06
N VAL A 84 3.31 -10.11 9.16
CA VAL A 84 3.06 -10.09 7.72
C VAL A 84 2.07 -11.21 7.40
N SER A 85 1.06 -10.91 6.59
CA SER A 85 0.10 -11.94 6.15
C SER A 85 0.82 -13.06 5.40
N SER A 86 0.49 -14.32 5.72
CA SER A 86 1.04 -15.50 5.04
C SER A 86 0.37 -15.80 3.70
N VAL A 87 -0.57 -14.95 3.27
CA VAL A 87 -1.34 -15.12 2.03
C VAL A 87 -0.48 -14.76 0.82
N LEU A 88 0.30 -15.73 0.37
CA LEU A 88 1.03 -15.71 -0.88
C LEU A 88 0.20 -16.41 -1.97
N ASP A 89 0.15 -15.80 -3.15
CA ASP A 89 -0.37 -16.40 -4.39
C ASP A 89 -1.81 -16.95 -4.32
N PHE A 90 -2.63 -16.38 -3.43
CA PHE A 90 -4.03 -16.72 -3.29
C PHE A 90 -4.87 -16.04 -4.37
N ILE A 91 -5.75 -16.81 -5.02
CA ILE A 91 -6.75 -16.33 -5.96
C ILE A 91 -8.13 -16.47 -5.34
N GLY A 92 -8.93 -15.41 -5.44
CA GLY A 92 -10.23 -15.30 -4.77
C GLY A 92 -10.23 -14.19 -3.72
N ASN A 93 -11.13 -14.26 -2.75
CA ASN A 93 -11.24 -13.28 -1.68
C ASN A 93 -11.21 -13.95 -0.29
N MET A 94 -10.61 -13.27 0.68
CA MET A 94 -10.60 -13.70 2.08
C MET A 94 -10.44 -12.51 3.03
N LEU A 95 -10.95 -12.66 4.25
CA LEU A 95 -10.80 -11.66 5.31
C LEU A 95 -9.61 -12.03 6.21
N LEU A 96 -8.79 -11.04 6.54
CA LEU A 96 -7.56 -11.17 7.32
C LEU A 96 -7.56 -10.20 8.49
N ASN A 97 -6.95 -10.65 9.59
CA ASN A 97 -6.80 -9.88 10.83
C ASN A 97 -5.32 -9.48 11.02
N THR A 98 -4.75 -8.80 10.03
CA THR A 98 -3.33 -8.44 10.00
C THR A 98 -3.18 -6.93 9.94
N THR A 99 -3.61 -6.22 10.98
CA THR A 99 -3.62 -4.76 11.00
C THR A 99 -2.50 -4.23 11.90
N VAL A 100 -1.71 -3.33 11.34
CA VAL A 100 -0.69 -2.54 12.04
C VAL A 100 -1.24 -1.15 12.29
N VAL A 101 -1.03 -0.63 13.49
CA VAL A 101 -1.42 0.71 13.90
C VAL A 101 -0.18 1.46 14.35
N VAL A 102 0.00 2.69 13.85
CA VAL A 102 1.05 3.60 14.33
C VAL A 102 0.38 4.79 15.00
N SER A 103 0.74 4.99 16.27
CA SER A 103 0.29 6.12 17.09
C SER A 103 1.50 6.94 17.54
N ALA A 104 1.37 8.25 17.58
CA ALA A 104 2.44 9.14 18.03
C ALA A 104 1.88 10.42 18.67
N ASP A 105 2.69 11.08 19.50
CA ASP A 105 2.37 12.36 20.14
C ASP A 105 2.49 13.56 19.20
N GLU A 106 3.34 13.44 18.17
CA GLU A 106 3.54 14.41 17.10
C GLU A 106 3.31 13.77 15.72
N THR A 107 3.08 14.58 14.69
CA THR A 107 2.88 14.08 13.33
C THR A 107 4.13 13.35 12.82
N VAL A 108 3.97 12.10 12.37
CA VAL A 108 5.03 11.30 11.75
C VAL A 108 4.70 10.98 10.29
N ARG A 109 5.71 10.56 9.53
CA ARG A 109 5.53 9.92 8.21
C ARG A 109 6.01 8.48 8.31
N VAL A 110 5.22 7.55 7.76
CA VAL A 110 5.51 6.12 7.80
C VAL A 110 5.67 5.57 6.40
N TYR A 111 6.77 4.86 6.18
CA TYR A 111 7.02 4.08 4.97
C TYR A 111 7.24 2.63 5.35
N VAL A 112 6.67 1.72 4.58
CA VAL A 112 6.97 0.29 4.69
C VAL A 112 8.01 -0.04 3.66
N GLN A 113 9.11 -0.64 4.08
CA GLN A 113 10.11 -1.22 3.21
C GLN A 113 10.08 -2.73 3.35
N GLN A 114 10.01 -3.43 2.22
CA GLN A 114 10.13 -4.88 2.17
C GLN A 114 11.22 -5.30 1.21
N TYR A 115 11.98 -6.33 1.55
CA TYR A 115 12.99 -6.90 0.66
C TYR A 115 13.22 -8.38 0.96
N CYS A 116 13.67 -9.13 -0.05
CA CYS A 116 14.02 -10.53 0.13
C CYS A 116 15.37 -10.65 0.83
N ASN A 117 15.45 -11.46 1.89
CA ASN A 117 16.70 -11.66 2.63
C ASN A 117 17.70 -12.52 1.83
N ASN A 118 18.47 -11.90 0.95
CA ASN A 118 19.53 -12.55 0.21
C ASN A 118 20.84 -12.50 0.98
N THR A 119 21.14 -13.56 1.74
CA THR A 119 22.43 -13.72 2.44
C THR A 119 23.59 -14.14 1.53
N ALA A 120 23.35 -14.42 0.26
CA ALA A 120 24.37 -14.88 -0.68
C ALA A 120 24.91 -13.73 -1.54
N VAL A 121 26.20 -13.41 -1.36
CA VAL A 121 26.96 -12.52 -2.24
C VAL A 121 26.99 -13.13 -3.64
N GLY A 122 26.40 -12.46 -4.64
CA GLY A 122 26.36 -12.92 -6.03
C GLY A 122 24.99 -13.42 -6.53
N SER A 123 23.93 -13.36 -5.70
CA SER A 123 22.56 -13.62 -6.17
C SER A 123 22.04 -12.42 -6.98
N TYR A 124 21.83 -12.64 -8.28
CA TYR A 124 21.12 -11.72 -9.16
C TYR A 124 19.66 -11.59 -8.69
N GLY A 125 19.12 -10.36 -8.66
CA GLY A 125 17.73 -10.05 -8.32
C GLY A 125 17.47 -9.82 -6.82
N GLN A 126 17.78 -8.62 -6.30
CA GLN A 126 17.21 -8.18 -5.02
C GLN A 126 15.82 -7.61 -5.29
N CYS A 127 14.79 -8.33 -4.81
CA CYS A 127 13.41 -7.85 -4.88
C CYS A 127 13.18 -6.98 -3.64
N SER A 128 12.74 -5.75 -3.87
CA SER A 128 12.43 -4.82 -2.80
C SER A 128 11.32 -3.88 -3.23
N THR A 129 10.50 -3.46 -2.28
CA THR A 129 9.47 -2.45 -2.47
C THR A 129 9.47 -1.49 -1.30
N THR A 130 9.04 -0.27 -1.56
CA THR A 130 8.85 0.74 -0.52
C THR A 130 7.65 1.57 -0.89
N TYR A 131 6.73 1.74 0.05
CA TYR A 131 5.55 2.55 -0.14
C TYR A 131 5.28 3.42 1.08
N ARG A 132 4.73 4.60 0.83
CA ARG A 132 4.23 5.49 1.88
C ARG A 132 2.89 4.97 2.36
N VAL A 133 2.72 4.86 3.68
CA VAL A 133 1.43 4.57 4.29
C VAL A 133 0.59 5.85 4.31
N ARG A 134 -0.72 5.74 4.06
CA ARG A 134 -1.66 6.85 4.16
C ARG A 134 -2.14 7.05 5.58
N GLY A 135 -2.16 8.31 6.01
CA GLY A 135 -2.71 8.68 7.30
C GLY A 135 -4.22 8.39 7.38
N VAL A 136 -4.75 8.23 8.59
CA VAL A 136 -6.20 8.05 8.83
C VAL A 136 -7.04 9.22 8.30
N ASP A 137 -6.44 10.40 8.17
CA ASP A 137 -7.02 11.62 7.57
C ASP A 137 -6.87 11.68 6.04
N GLU A 138 -6.12 10.73 5.46
CA GLU A 138 -5.84 10.63 4.03
C GLU A 138 -6.63 9.55 3.30
N ILE A 139 -7.28 8.66 4.04
CA ILE A 139 -8.12 7.61 3.49
C ILE A 139 -9.54 8.10 3.18
N GLY A 140 -10.23 7.40 2.29
CA GLY A 140 -11.54 7.79 1.79
C GLY A 140 -12.37 6.59 1.38
N ARG A 141 -13.29 6.78 0.43
CA ARG A 141 -14.35 5.82 0.11
C ARG A 141 -14.38 5.38 -1.35
N GLU A 142 -13.68 6.08 -2.23
CA GLU A 142 -13.68 5.80 -3.66
C GLU A 142 -12.25 5.68 -4.16
N TYR A 143 -11.95 4.55 -4.79
CA TYR A 143 -10.63 4.27 -5.33
C TYR A 143 -10.75 3.66 -6.72
N TRP A 144 -9.73 3.87 -7.52
CA TRP A 144 -9.52 3.14 -8.76
C TRP A 144 -8.16 2.46 -8.71
N VAL A 145 -8.13 1.20 -9.09
CA VAL A 145 -6.90 0.45 -9.22
C VAL A 145 -6.24 0.82 -10.54
N LEU A 146 -5.07 1.43 -10.47
CA LEU A 146 -4.28 1.82 -11.63
C LEU A 146 -2.99 1.00 -11.62
N MET A 147 -2.93 -0.05 -12.43
CA MET A 147 -1.71 -0.86 -12.55
C MET A 147 -1.19 -0.88 -13.98
N HIS A 148 0.03 -1.37 -14.12
CA HIS A 148 0.58 -1.73 -15.41
C HIS A 148 0.19 -3.17 -15.71
N TYR A 149 -0.20 -3.44 -16.95
CA TYR A 149 -0.50 -4.80 -17.41
C TYR A 149 0.72 -5.71 -17.24
N PHE A 150 0.57 -6.77 -16.46
CA PHE A 150 1.51 -7.89 -16.37
C PHE A 150 0.71 -9.21 -16.26
N ASP A 151 1.23 -10.28 -16.84
CA ASP A 151 0.55 -11.58 -17.06
C ASP A 151 0.38 -12.45 -15.79
N ASP A 152 0.27 -11.85 -14.59
CA ASP A 152 0.41 -12.56 -13.31
C ASP A 152 -0.64 -12.16 -12.26
N ILE A 153 -0.37 -12.48 -10.98
CA ILE A 153 -1.29 -12.30 -9.87
C ILE A 153 -1.32 -10.84 -9.40
N ALA A 154 -2.46 -10.19 -9.58
CA ALA A 154 -2.80 -8.91 -8.99
C ALA A 154 -3.49 -9.10 -7.63
N LYS A 155 -3.11 -8.29 -6.64
CA LYS A 155 -3.54 -8.39 -5.24
C LYS A 155 -4.08 -7.04 -4.79
N ILE A 156 -5.24 -7.02 -4.16
CA ILE A 156 -5.82 -5.83 -3.51
C ILE A 156 -6.01 -6.16 -2.03
N ALA A 157 -5.59 -5.27 -1.14
CA ALA A 157 -5.94 -5.29 0.26
C ALA A 157 -6.76 -4.06 0.62
N ILE A 158 -7.93 -4.27 1.22
CA ILE A 158 -8.85 -3.22 1.63
C ILE A 158 -9.07 -3.34 3.13
N LEU A 159 -8.57 -2.36 3.89
CA LEU A 159 -8.71 -2.29 5.33
C LEU A 159 -9.84 -1.33 5.71
N ALA A 160 -10.77 -1.77 6.55
CA ALA A 160 -11.81 -0.90 7.10
C ALA A 160 -11.41 -0.29 8.45
N LEU A 161 -11.71 1.00 8.63
CA LEU A 161 -11.55 1.69 9.92
C LEU A 161 -12.76 1.49 10.83
N GLU A 162 -13.95 1.39 10.24
CA GLU A 162 -15.23 1.31 10.94
C GLU A 162 -15.89 -0.06 10.72
N ASP A 163 -16.69 -0.50 11.69
CA ASP A 163 -17.53 -1.69 11.56
C ASP A 163 -18.62 -1.51 10.49
N ASP A 164 -19.10 -2.65 9.98
CA ASP A 164 -20.17 -2.73 8.98
C ASP A 164 -19.86 -1.90 7.72
N THR A 165 -18.58 -1.85 7.35
CA THR A 165 -18.13 -1.17 6.13
C THR A 165 -18.43 -2.05 4.94
N ILE A 166 -19.36 -1.61 4.08
CA ILE A 166 -19.74 -2.32 2.87
C ILE A 166 -18.82 -1.83 1.75
N VAL A 167 -18.14 -2.76 1.10
CA VAL A 167 -17.23 -2.50 -0.01
C VAL A 167 -17.76 -3.17 -1.28
N LEU A 168 -17.80 -2.40 -2.36
CA LEU A 168 -18.18 -2.81 -3.70
C LEU A 168 -16.95 -2.74 -4.60
N LEU A 169 -16.49 -3.88 -5.10
CA LEU A 169 -15.42 -3.98 -6.10
C LEU A 169 -16.07 -4.25 -7.44
N THR A 170 -16.10 -3.23 -8.30
CA THR A 170 -16.57 -3.34 -9.68
C THR A 170 -15.37 -3.59 -10.58
N PRO A 171 -15.25 -4.78 -11.20
CA PRO A 171 -14.14 -5.09 -12.09
C PRO A 171 -14.15 -4.20 -13.34
N PRO A 172 -13.04 -4.11 -14.08
CA PRO A 172 -12.98 -3.27 -15.28
C PRO A 172 -13.93 -3.77 -16.35
N SER A 173 -14.35 -2.89 -17.26
CA SER A 173 -15.38 -3.17 -18.28
C SER A 173 -15.04 -4.30 -19.26
N TYR A 174 -13.76 -4.68 -19.36
CA TYR A 174 -13.30 -5.79 -20.19
C TYR A 174 -13.29 -7.13 -19.44
N SER A 175 -13.48 -7.14 -18.13
CA SER A 175 -13.62 -8.36 -17.33
C SER A 175 -15.03 -8.95 -17.48
N THR A 176 -15.13 -10.27 -17.38
CA THR A 176 -16.41 -11.00 -17.29
C THR A 176 -16.86 -11.21 -15.85
N ASP A 177 -16.07 -10.78 -14.87
CA ASP A 177 -16.39 -10.95 -13.46
C ASP A 177 -17.54 -10.04 -13.03
N ASP A 178 -18.34 -10.52 -12.08
CA ASP A 178 -19.41 -9.73 -11.47
C ASP A 178 -18.85 -8.77 -10.40
N THR A 179 -19.63 -7.77 -10.04
CA THR A 179 -19.32 -6.89 -8.90
C THR A 179 -19.31 -7.70 -7.60
N LEU A 180 -18.22 -7.61 -6.85
CA LEU A 180 -18.08 -8.24 -5.54
C LEU A 180 -18.53 -7.25 -4.45
N GLU A 181 -19.51 -7.66 -3.63
CA GLU A 181 -19.96 -6.93 -2.45
C GLU A 181 -19.55 -7.68 -1.18
N VAL A 182 -18.84 -7.01 -0.26
CA VAL A 182 -18.36 -7.59 0.99
C VAL A 182 -18.57 -6.61 2.14
N THR A 183 -19.01 -7.11 3.29
CA THR A 183 -19.00 -6.35 4.55
C THR A 183 -17.73 -6.65 5.33
N ILE A 184 -17.01 -5.61 5.74
CA ILE A 184 -15.73 -5.68 6.46
C ILE A 184 -15.91 -5.03 7.84
N HIS A 185 -15.40 -5.70 8.88
CA HIS A 185 -15.40 -5.18 10.26
C HIS A 185 -14.20 -4.25 10.52
N ALA A 186 -14.27 -3.45 11.58
CA ALA A 186 -13.20 -2.54 11.95
C ALA A 186 -11.86 -3.28 12.13
N PHE A 187 -10.79 -2.72 11.57
CA PHE A 187 -9.44 -3.28 11.59
C PHE A 187 -9.31 -4.66 10.95
N GLN A 188 -10.26 -5.05 10.09
CA GLN A 188 -10.19 -6.23 9.26
C GLN A 188 -9.83 -5.84 7.83
N THR A 189 -9.05 -6.70 7.17
CA THR A 189 -8.61 -6.50 5.79
C THR A 189 -9.28 -7.52 4.88
N LEU A 190 -9.98 -7.06 3.84
CA LEU A 190 -10.35 -7.88 2.70
C LEU A 190 -9.15 -7.99 1.75
N TYR A 191 -8.66 -9.20 1.56
CA TYR A 191 -7.69 -9.53 0.52
C TYR A 191 -8.41 -10.09 -0.70
N VAL A 192 -8.07 -9.59 -1.88
CA VAL A 192 -8.58 -10.10 -3.16
C VAL A 192 -7.43 -10.34 -4.13
N GLY A 193 -7.34 -11.55 -4.67
CA GLY A 193 -6.33 -11.95 -5.65
C GLY A 193 -6.96 -12.35 -6.98
N TYR A 194 -6.36 -11.90 -8.09
CA TYR A 194 -6.80 -12.12 -9.47
C TYR A 194 -5.64 -12.60 -10.34
N MET A 195 -5.90 -13.48 -11.31
CA MET A 195 -4.90 -13.99 -12.27
C MET A 195 -4.81 -13.14 -13.56
N SER A 196 -5.33 -11.92 -13.53
CA SER A 196 -5.45 -11.07 -14.71
C SER A 196 -5.29 -9.60 -14.34
N ASP A 197 -5.07 -8.76 -15.33
CA ASP A 197 -5.05 -7.31 -15.16
C ASP A 197 -6.39 -6.79 -14.64
N ILE A 198 -6.35 -6.20 -13.44
CA ILE A 198 -7.49 -5.55 -12.77
C ILE A 198 -7.40 -4.02 -12.78
N SER A 199 -6.54 -3.45 -13.65
CA SER A 199 -6.51 -2.03 -13.95
C SER A 199 -7.88 -1.52 -14.35
N GLY A 200 -8.32 -0.43 -13.73
CA GLY A 200 -9.66 0.11 -13.93
C GLY A 200 -10.73 -0.54 -13.04
N THR A 201 -10.36 -1.42 -12.10
CA THR A 201 -11.28 -1.82 -11.03
C THR A 201 -11.65 -0.61 -10.20
N LYS A 202 -12.96 -0.39 -10.01
CA LYS A 202 -13.49 0.64 -9.14
C LYS A 202 -13.84 0.04 -7.79
N ILE A 203 -13.40 0.69 -6.72
CA ILE A 203 -13.69 0.29 -5.34
C ILE A 203 -14.48 1.42 -4.70
N ASN A 204 -15.68 1.10 -4.23
CA ASN A 204 -16.55 2.02 -3.49
C ASN A 204 -16.84 1.45 -2.11
N ALA A 205 -16.82 2.29 -1.08
CA ALA A 205 -17.14 1.89 0.28
C ALA A 205 -18.18 2.79 0.93
N SER A 206 -18.97 2.22 1.86
CA SER A 206 -19.93 2.99 2.66
C SER A 206 -19.22 3.89 3.70
N ARG A 207 -18.01 3.51 4.12
CA ARG A 207 -17.17 4.17 5.13
C ARG A 207 -15.72 4.30 4.65
N PRO A 208 -14.88 5.15 5.28
CA PRO A 208 -13.48 5.26 4.92
C PRO A 208 -12.72 3.93 5.02
N ILE A 209 -11.96 3.61 3.98
CA ILE A 209 -11.14 2.41 3.83
C ILE A 209 -9.74 2.80 3.36
N LEU A 210 -8.73 2.01 3.73
CA LEU A 210 -7.42 2.09 3.10
C LEU A 210 -7.31 0.99 2.04
N VAL A 211 -6.77 1.33 0.87
CA VAL A 211 -6.55 0.38 -0.21
C VAL A 211 -5.07 0.29 -0.55
N LEU A 212 -4.49 -0.91 -0.38
CA LEU A 212 -3.24 -1.25 -1.03
C LEU A 212 -3.51 -2.11 -2.26
N PHE A 213 -2.67 -1.95 -3.26
CA PHE A 213 -2.56 -2.92 -4.32
C PHE A 213 -1.13 -3.42 -4.41
N SER A 214 -1.01 -4.65 -4.89
CA SER A 214 0.25 -5.24 -5.26
C SER A 214 0.10 -6.02 -6.55
N TYR A 215 1.16 -6.10 -7.33
CA TYR A 215 1.28 -7.08 -8.38
C TYR A 215 2.60 -7.81 -8.23
N GLN A 216 2.64 -9.02 -8.74
CA GLN A 216 3.82 -9.85 -8.77
C GLN A 216 4.09 -10.25 -10.20
N SER A 217 5.31 -10.05 -10.70
CA SER A 217 5.73 -10.62 -12.00
C SER A 217 6.52 -11.92 -11.81
N TRP A 218 6.10 -13.02 -12.42
CA TRP A 218 6.91 -14.20 -12.68
C TRP A 218 7.42 -14.11 -14.12
N ASN A 219 8.74 -14.01 -14.31
CA ASN A 219 9.43 -13.94 -15.61
C ASN A 219 9.27 -12.63 -16.42
N THR A 220 10.09 -11.63 -16.08
CA THR A 220 10.51 -10.66 -17.11
C THR A 220 11.53 -11.34 -18.05
N PRO A 221 11.36 -11.31 -19.39
CA PRO A 221 12.12 -12.14 -20.34
C PRO A 221 13.62 -11.81 -20.51
N TYR A 222 14.19 -10.87 -19.73
CA TYR A 222 15.59 -10.46 -19.89
C TYR A 222 16.48 -10.67 -18.67
N ALA A 223 15.95 -11.27 -17.61
CA ALA A 223 16.76 -11.76 -16.52
C ALA A 223 15.97 -12.85 -15.81
N ASP A 224 16.51 -14.05 -15.81
CA ASP A 224 16.14 -15.06 -14.84
C ASP A 224 16.09 -14.36 -13.46
N TYR A 225 14.93 -14.34 -12.81
CA TYR A 225 14.74 -13.88 -11.41
C TYR A 225 14.64 -12.37 -11.09
N ILE A 226 14.00 -11.52 -11.91
CA ILE A 226 13.52 -10.22 -11.39
C ILE A 226 12.12 -10.40 -10.80
N CYS A 227 11.99 -10.50 -9.47
CA CYS A 227 10.68 -10.30 -8.83
C CYS A 227 10.36 -8.80 -8.77
N ALA A 228 9.41 -8.35 -9.59
CA ALA A 228 8.73 -7.08 -9.39
C ALA A 228 7.49 -7.33 -8.52
N SER A 229 7.68 -7.37 -7.20
CA SER A 229 6.57 -7.12 -6.28
C SER A 229 6.54 -5.62 -6.02
N LEU A 230 5.62 -4.90 -6.65
CA LEU A 230 5.34 -3.52 -6.27
C LEU A 230 4.13 -3.53 -5.36
N ILE A 231 4.21 -2.79 -4.27
CA ILE A 231 3.08 -2.50 -3.40
C ILE A 231 2.95 -0.99 -3.37
N ASP A 232 1.73 -0.48 -3.51
CA ASP A 232 1.46 0.94 -3.32
C ASP A 232 0.12 1.14 -2.59
N CYS A 233 0.04 2.23 -1.84
CA CYS A 233 -1.11 2.63 -1.05
C CYS A 233 -1.84 3.76 -1.76
N LEU A 234 -3.03 3.44 -2.28
CA LEU A 234 -3.77 4.30 -3.19
C LEU A 234 -4.28 5.57 -2.51
N ASP A 235 -4.38 6.64 -3.31
CA ASP A 235 -5.07 7.86 -2.92
C ASP A 235 -6.57 7.70 -3.22
N ASP A 236 -7.41 8.18 -2.31
CA ASP A 236 -8.84 8.32 -2.57
C ASP A 236 -9.08 9.29 -3.74
N VAL A 237 -10.11 9.02 -4.54
CA VAL A 237 -10.44 9.81 -5.74
C VAL A 237 -10.71 11.28 -5.44
N SER A 238 -11.24 11.62 -4.27
CA SER A 238 -11.45 13.02 -3.86
C SER A 238 -10.13 13.80 -3.68
N ARG A 239 -9.01 13.08 -3.50
CA ARG A 239 -7.67 13.64 -3.40
C ARG A 239 -6.90 13.60 -4.71
N TRP A 240 -7.49 13.03 -5.77
CA TRP A 240 -6.88 13.09 -7.08
C TRP A 240 -6.99 14.53 -7.58
N ASP A 241 -5.86 15.12 -7.93
CA ASP A 241 -5.87 16.35 -8.72
C ASP A 241 -6.54 16.10 -10.07
N ARG A 242 -6.92 17.17 -10.75
CA ARG A 242 -7.65 17.15 -12.04
C ARG A 242 -6.92 16.39 -13.17
N HIS A 243 -5.67 15.97 -12.95
CA HIS A 243 -4.82 15.31 -13.92
C HIS A 243 -4.06 14.12 -13.31
N VAL A 244 -4.55 12.91 -13.54
CA VAL A 244 -3.76 11.68 -13.36
C VAL A 244 -3.28 11.25 -14.74
N VAL A 245 -1.96 11.25 -14.95
CA VAL A 245 -1.36 10.74 -16.19
C VAL A 245 -0.81 9.36 -15.92
N LEU A 246 -1.41 8.38 -16.58
CA LEU A 246 -0.90 7.02 -16.64
C LEU A 246 -0.11 6.86 -17.94
N TYR A 247 1.17 6.52 -17.81
CA TYR A 247 2.00 6.20 -18.95
C TYR A 247 2.01 4.69 -19.17
N SER A 248 1.42 4.23 -20.28
CA SER A 248 1.69 2.90 -20.82
C SER A 248 2.68 3.05 -21.97
N GLY A 249 3.90 2.54 -21.83
CA GLY A 249 4.83 2.45 -22.95
C GLY A 249 4.27 1.49 -24.02
N GLU A 250 4.27 1.91 -25.28
CA GLU A 250 3.98 1.02 -26.40
C GLU A 250 5.04 -0.09 -26.49
N TRP A 251 4.53 -1.29 -26.77
CA TRP A 251 5.12 -2.46 -27.40
C TRP A 251 6.43 -2.19 -28.14
N TRP A 252 7.36 -3.15 -28.09
CA TRP A 252 8.68 -3.23 -28.77
C TRP A 252 9.93 -2.96 -27.93
N SER A 253 9.85 -2.44 -26.70
CA SER A 253 10.94 -2.61 -25.73
C SER A 253 10.40 -2.93 -24.35
N TRP A 254 10.73 -4.12 -23.85
CA TRP A 254 10.28 -4.79 -22.62
C TRP A 254 10.65 -4.09 -21.31
N GLN A 255 10.81 -2.76 -21.32
CA GLN A 255 10.99 -1.92 -20.14
C GLN A 255 9.78 -1.01 -20.04
N HIS A 256 8.88 -1.35 -19.14
CA HIS A 256 7.71 -0.56 -18.86
C HIS A 256 7.84 0.05 -17.46
N ALA A 257 7.67 1.37 -17.39
CA ALA A 257 7.60 2.10 -16.14
C ALA A 257 6.26 2.85 -16.12
N THR A 258 5.49 2.63 -15.06
CA THR A 258 4.32 3.45 -14.75
C THR A 258 4.76 4.56 -13.81
N TYR A 259 4.62 5.80 -14.26
CA TYR A 259 4.91 6.97 -13.44
C TYR A 259 3.60 7.56 -12.97
N LYS A 260 3.45 7.71 -11.66
CA LYS A 260 2.37 8.48 -11.04
C LYS A 260 2.90 9.87 -10.73
N LEU A 261 2.48 10.87 -11.50
CA LEU A 261 2.76 12.27 -11.21
C LEU A 261 1.68 12.77 -10.25
N LEU A 262 2.04 12.98 -8.99
CA LEU A 262 1.21 13.68 -8.01
C LEU A 262 1.72 15.10 -7.90
N SER A 263 0.87 16.09 -8.18
CA SER A 263 1.21 17.48 -7.90
C SER A 263 0.99 17.74 -6.40
N PRO A 264 1.96 18.32 -5.68
CA PRO A 264 1.76 18.71 -4.29
C PRO A 264 1.00 20.04 -4.11
N PHE A 265 0.68 20.75 -5.21
CA PHE A 265 -0.01 22.05 -5.21
C PHE A 265 -0.92 22.20 -6.43
N ASP A 266 -1.88 23.14 -6.42
CA ASP A 266 -2.66 23.60 -7.58
C ASP A 266 -1.71 24.05 -8.72
N THR A 267 -1.19 23.09 -9.49
CA THR A 267 -0.19 23.29 -10.53
C THR A 267 -0.69 22.66 -11.81
N ASP A 268 -0.79 23.47 -12.86
CA ASP A 268 -1.13 22.97 -14.20
C ASP A 268 0.05 22.17 -14.76
N ILE A 269 -0.07 20.84 -14.77
CA ILE A 269 0.88 19.95 -15.44
C ILE A 269 0.47 19.83 -16.92
N ASN A 270 1.20 20.52 -17.80
CA ASN A 270 1.08 20.31 -19.24
C ASN A 270 1.84 19.05 -19.67
N VAL A 271 1.11 17.97 -19.92
CA VAL A 271 1.66 16.73 -20.49
C VAL A 271 1.50 16.74 -22.01
N THR A 272 2.62 16.87 -22.73
CA THR A 272 2.68 16.65 -24.17
C THR A 272 3.04 15.19 -24.44
N SER A 273 2.11 14.41 -24.97
CA SER A 273 2.43 13.11 -25.55
C SER A 273 3.07 13.30 -26.92
N GLY A 274 4.19 12.63 -27.16
CA GLY A 274 4.88 12.61 -28.45
C GLY A 274 5.78 11.40 -28.55
N ARG A 275 5.88 10.79 -29.74
CA ARG A 275 6.95 9.82 -30.02
C ARG A 275 8.28 10.58 -29.99
N VAL A 276 9.05 10.42 -28.92
CA VAL A 276 10.44 10.86 -28.90
C VAL A 276 11.22 9.86 -29.75
N THR A 277 11.41 10.15 -31.03
CA THR A 277 12.47 9.50 -31.79
C THR A 277 13.80 9.93 -31.17
N GLU A 278 14.51 8.97 -30.58
CA GLU A 278 15.86 9.14 -30.05
C GLU A 278 16.71 9.98 -31.02
N LYS A 279 17.07 11.20 -30.59
CA LYS A 279 18.26 11.86 -31.12
C LYS A 279 19.44 11.29 -30.35
N SER A 280 20.23 10.44 -31.01
CA SER A 280 21.54 10.07 -30.51
C SER A 280 22.41 11.32 -30.44
N TYR A 281 22.88 11.65 -29.25
CA TYR A 281 24.04 12.50 -29.08
C TYR A 281 25.23 11.56 -28.97
N ARG A 282 26.13 11.63 -29.96
CA ARG A 282 27.46 11.02 -29.88
C ARG A 282 28.30 11.72 -28.84
#